data_AF-A0AA43JKC6-F1
#
_entry.id   AF-A0AA43JKC6-F1
#
_cell.length_a   1.000
_cell.length_b   1.000
_cell.length_c   1.000
_cell.angle_alpha   90.00
_cell.angle_beta   90.00
_cell.angle_gamma   90.00
#
_symmetry.space_group_name_H-M   'P 1'
#
loop_
_entity.id
_entity.type
_entity.pdbx_description
1 polymer ?
#
loop_
_entity_poly.entity_id
_entity_poly.type
_entity_poly.pdbx_seq_one_letter_code
_entity_poly.pdbx_strand_id
1 'polypeptide(L)'
;MNTSRVLGEKAAPERVLGSGRDSPKLQQQVCYRCGKVWWPRTPNKPARCPGCKSPYWNQPRRLKATIRPLKEGVHAETLANNLRREVPLALRRKTSSGMDTEDRSLGKALTVLKDMKTAGRTWQEMAERVEREFGTRLDKDQLKALVR
;
A
#
# COMPACT_ATOMS: atom_id res chain seq x y z
N MET A 1 19.50 -11.41 7.88
CA MET A 1 18.18 -11.99 7.59
C MET A 1 17.52 -11.11 6.53
N ASN A 2 17.40 -11.61 5.30
CA ASN A 2 17.05 -10.81 4.12
C ASN A 2 15.55 -10.97 3.81
N THR A 3 14.76 -9.92 3.98
CA THR A 3 13.31 -9.90 3.72
C THR A 3 13.01 -9.30 2.35
N SER A 4 13.21 -10.08 1.30
CA SER A 4 12.77 -9.75 -0.05
C SER A 4 11.71 -10.74 -0.54
N ARG A 5 10.46 -10.62 -0.07
CA ARG A 5 9.31 -11.31 -0.66
C ARG A 5 7.99 -10.60 -0.37
N VAL A 6 7.62 -9.60 -1.17
CA VAL A 6 6.20 -9.30 -1.44
C VAL A 6 6.07 -8.68 -2.84
N LEU A 7 6.20 -9.50 -3.88
CA LEU A 7 5.46 -9.24 -5.11
C LEU A 7 4.26 -10.18 -5.05
N GLY A 8 3.08 -9.60 -4.87
CA GLY A 8 1.83 -10.33 -4.71
C GLY A 8 1.61 -11.28 -5.89
N GLU A 9 1.73 -12.57 -5.60
CA GLU A 9 1.27 -13.67 -6.44
C GLU A 9 -0.27 -13.65 -6.47
N LYS A 10 -0.85 -12.67 -7.17
CA LYS A 10 -2.24 -12.82 -7.63
C LYS A 10 -2.19 -13.86 -8.74
N ALA A 11 -2.36 -15.13 -8.35
CA ALA A 11 -2.49 -16.24 -9.27
C ALA A 11 -3.48 -15.85 -10.39
N ALA A 12 -3.01 -15.92 -11.64
CA ALA A 12 -3.83 -15.61 -12.80
C ALA A 12 -5.11 -16.45 -12.74
N PRO A 13 -6.29 -15.88 -13.07
CA PRO A 13 -7.54 -16.61 -13.05
C PRO A 13 -7.41 -17.87 -13.93
N GLU A 14 -7.79 -19.02 -13.38
CA GLU A 14 -7.71 -20.32 -14.03
C GLU A 14 -9.08 -20.68 -14.61
N ARG A 15 -9.14 -21.15 -15.85
CA ARG A 15 -10.39 -21.66 -16.46
C ARG A 15 -10.24 -23.15 -16.74
N VAL A 16 -11.13 -23.95 -16.15
CA VAL A 16 -11.21 -25.39 -16.37
C VAL A 16 -12.20 -25.63 -17.53
N LEU A 17 -11.76 -26.31 -18.60
CA LEU A 17 -12.60 -26.62 -19.78
C LEU A 17 -13.34 -27.96 -19.70
N GLY A 18 -13.51 -28.54 -18.52
CA GLY A 18 -14.27 -29.77 -18.33
C GLY A 18 -14.31 -30.24 -16.88
N SER A 19 -15.34 -31.00 -16.51
CA SER A 19 -15.50 -31.60 -15.16
C SER A 19 -14.79 -32.97 -15.04
N GLY A 20 -13.71 -33.17 -15.80
CA GLY A 20 -12.90 -34.40 -15.78
C GLY A 20 -11.61 -34.22 -14.98
N ARG A 21 -11.16 -35.30 -14.30
CA ARG A 21 -9.96 -35.29 -13.44
C ARG A 21 -8.66 -34.90 -14.18
N ASP A 22 -8.64 -35.00 -15.51
CA ASP A 22 -7.49 -34.68 -16.38
C ASP A 22 -7.68 -33.42 -17.24
N SER A 23 -8.48 -32.46 -16.76
CA SER A 23 -8.76 -31.25 -17.53
C SER A 23 -7.53 -30.32 -17.57
N PRO A 24 -7.02 -29.95 -18.76
CA PRO A 24 -5.88 -29.05 -18.86
C PRO A 24 -6.25 -27.68 -18.30
N LYS A 25 -5.48 -27.24 -17.30
CA LYS A 25 -5.61 -25.92 -16.68
C LYS A 25 -5.13 -24.85 -17.66
N LEU A 26 -6.05 -24.06 -18.20
CA LEU A 26 -5.69 -22.99 -19.12
C LEU A 26 -5.48 -21.69 -18.34
N GLN A 27 -4.26 -21.18 -18.40
CA GLN A 27 -3.91 -19.88 -17.83
C GLN A 27 -4.16 -18.77 -18.84
N GLN A 28 -4.77 -17.69 -18.36
CA GLN A 28 -4.92 -16.46 -19.13
C GLN A 28 -3.54 -15.90 -19.54
N GLN A 29 -3.40 -15.52 -20.80
CA GLN A 29 -2.17 -14.98 -21.37
C GLN A 29 -2.33 -13.50 -21.69
N VAL A 30 -1.26 -12.73 -21.50
CA VAL A 30 -1.20 -11.29 -21.76
C VAL A 30 -0.04 -10.96 -22.69
N CYS A 31 -0.27 -10.06 -23.65
CA CYS A 31 0.79 -9.59 -24.54
C CYS A 31 1.52 -8.38 -23.96
N TYR A 32 2.83 -8.49 -23.75
CA TYR A 32 3.69 -7.35 -23.35
C TYR A 32 3.94 -6.31 -24.45
N ARG A 33 3.39 -6.49 -25.66
CA ARG A 33 3.54 -5.55 -26.78
C ARG A 33 2.32 -4.67 -26.97
N CYS A 34 1.13 -5.27 -26.97
CA CYS A 34 -0.13 -4.55 -27.19
C CYS A 34 -1.10 -4.62 -26.00
N GLY A 35 -0.75 -5.31 -24.90
CA GLY A 35 -1.60 -5.43 -23.72
C GLY A 35 -2.81 -6.35 -23.88
N LYS A 36 -3.03 -6.95 -25.06
CA LYS A 36 -4.17 -7.85 -25.30
C LYS A 36 -4.11 -9.04 -24.35
N VAL A 37 -5.24 -9.32 -23.70
CA VAL A 37 -5.46 -10.49 -22.84
C VAL A 37 -6.28 -11.53 -23.61
N TRP A 38 -5.91 -12.82 -23.53
CA TRP A 38 -6.68 -13.90 -24.14
C TRP A 38 -6.58 -15.21 -23.36
N TRP A 39 -7.53 -16.09 -23.60
CA TRP A 39 -7.55 -17.46 -23.09
C TRP A 39 -7.11 -18.42 -24.19
N PRO A 40 -5.99 -19.14 -24.03
CA PRO A 40 -5.56 -20.12 -25.02
C PRO A 40 -6.57 -21.26 -25.08
N ARG A 41 -6.85 -21.80 -26.29
CA ARG A 41 -7.76 -22.95 -26.46
C ARG A 41 -7.07 -24.30 -26.21
N THR A 42 -5.75 -24.30 -26.29
CA THR A 42 -4.88 -25.46 -26.11
C THR A 42 -3.92 -25.20 -24.95
N PRO A 43 -3.45 -26.22 -24.23
CA PRO A 43 -2.42 -26.05 -23.19
C PRO A 43 -1.09 -25.54 -23.76
N ASN A 44 -0.87 -25.72 -25.06
CA ASN A 44 0.34 -25.26 -25.74
C ASN A 44 0.40 -23.72 -25.83
N LYS A 45 1.61 -23.18 -25.58
CA LYS A 45 1.88 -21.74 -25.68
C LYS A 45 1.75 -21.27 -27.14
N PRO A 46 1.00 -20.19 -27.43
CA PRO A 46 0.86 -19.70 -28.79
C PRO A 46 2.18 -19.14 -29.31
N ALA A 47 2.48 -19.38 -30.59
CA ALA A 47 3.69 -18.86 -31.23
C ALA A 47 3.65 -17.33 -31.43
N ARG A 48 2.44 -16.75 -31.57
CA ARG A 48 2.25 -15.32 -31.87
C ARG A 48 1.07 -14.74 -31.09
N CYS A 49 1.13 -13.44 -30.80
CA CYS A 49 0.00 -12.73 -30.21
C CYS A 49 -1.20 -12.71 -31.16
N PRO A 50 -2.43 -13.00 -30.70
CA PRO A 50 -3.64 -12.90 -31.52
C PRO A 50 -4.00 -11.45 -31.89
N GLY A 51 -3.52 -10.45 -31.15
CA GLY A 51 -3.75 -9.04 -31.43
C GLY A 51 -2.73 -8.46 -32.41
N CYS A 52 -1.46 -8.36 -31.99
CA CYS A 52 -0.41 -7.68 -32.77
C CYS A 52 0.46 -8.61 -33.61
N LYS A 53 0.18 -9.93 -33.62
CA LYS A 53 0.96 -10.96 -34.35
C LYS A 53 2.45 -11.06 -33.94
N SER A 54 2.87 -10.37 -32.88
CA SER A 54 4.25 -10.40 -32.39
C SER A 54 4.60 -11.80 -31.86
N PRO A 55 5.76 -12.37 -32.22
CA PRO A 55 6.25 -13.62 -31.63
C PRO A 55 6.73 -13.41 -30.18
N TYR A 56 7.25 -12.22 -29.86
CA TYR A 56 7.74 -11.86 -28.52
C TYR A 56 6.64 -11.32 -27.60
N TRP A 57 5.48 -11.96 -27.61
CA TRP A 57 4.32 -11.52 -26.84
C TRP A 57 4.45 -11.80 -25.35
N ASN A 58 5.17 -12.86 -24.99
CA ASN A 58 5.42 -13.33 -23.63
C ASN A 58 6.69 -12.74 -23.00
N GLN A 59 7.43 -11.90 -23.73
CA GLN A 59 8.67 -11.30 -23.26
C GLN A 59 8.47 -9.82 -22.97
N PRO A 60 8.74 -9.35 -21.75
CA PRO A 60 8.77 -7.92 -21.48
C PRO A 60 9.84 -7.25 -22.35
N ARG A 61 9.60 -6.00 -22.75
CA ARG A 61 10.64 -5.22 -23.44
C ARG A 61 11.81 -5.09 -22.48
N ARG A 62 13.02 -5.48 -22.91
CA ARG A 62 14.24 -5.12 -22.20
C ARG A 62 14.24 -3.60 -22.13
N LEU A 63 13.99 -3.06 -20.95
CA LEU A 63 14.25 -1.65 -20.69
C LEU A 63 15.74 -1.49 -20.94
N LYS A 64 16.13 -0.86 -22.05
CA LYS A 64 17.47 -0.29 -22.14
C LYS A 64 17.51 0.64 -20.93
N ALA A 65 18.29 0.28 -19.92
CA ALA A 65 18.55 1.16 -18.80
C ALA A 65 19.32 2.36 -19.36
N THR A 66 18.59 3.29 -19.97
CA THR A 66 18.98 4.69 -20.07
C THR A 66 18.78 5.36 -18.71
N ILE A 67 18.96 4.62 -17.62
CA ILE A 67 19.57 5.19 -16.44
C ILE A 67 21.03 5.38 -16.85
N ARG A 68 21.29 6.43 -17.63
CA ARG A 68 22.59 7.07 -17.50
C ARG A 68 22.72 7.34 -16.00
N PRO A 69 23.80 6.89 -15.32
CA PRO A 69 24.10 7.45 -14.03
C PRO A 69 24.11 8.96 -14.26
N LEU A 70 23.15 9.67 -13.66
CA LEU A 70 23.08 11.11 -13.76
C LEU A 70 24.30 11.64 -12.98
N LYS A 71 25.48 11.56 -13.60
CA LYS A 71 26.69 12.27 -13.18
C LYS A 71 26.53 13.72 -13.60
N GLU A 72 25.49 14.35 -13.10
CA GLU A 72 25.31 15.79 -13.21
C GLU A 72 25.04 16.23 -11.78
N GLY A 73 26.08 16.78 -11.16
CA GLY A 73 26.05 17.45 -9.87
C GLY A 73 25.20 18.72 -9.93
N VAL A 74 23.97 18.62 -10.42
CA VAL A 74 22.99 19.70 -10.33
C VAL A 74 22.37 19.62 -8.94
N HIS A 75 23.08 20.24 -8.00
CA HIS A 75 22.49 21.01 -6.91
C HIS A 75 21.47 20.24 -6.04
N ALA A 76 21.85 19.05 -5.57
CA ALA A 76 21.14 18.36 -4.47
C ALA A 76 20.89 19.32 -3.29
N GLU A 77 21.80 20.26 -3.07
CA GLU A 77 21.67 21.33 -2.08
C GLU A 77 20.57 22.35 -2.43
N THR A 78 20.36 22.72 -3.69
CA THR A 78 19.25 23.60 -4.09
C THR A 78 17.91 22.88 -4.02
N LEU A 79 17.86 21.60 -4.40
CA LEU A 79 16.66 20.79 -4.21
C LEU A 79 16.31 20.66 -2.71
N ALA A 80 17.32 20.39 -1.88
CA ALA A 80 17.13 20.31 -0.42
C ALA A 80 16.70 21.66 0.17
N ASN A 81 17.26 22.78 -0.30
CA ASN A 81 16.89 24.11 0.15
C ASN A 81 15.48 24.52 -0.30
N ASN A 82 15.06 24.14 -1.52
CA ASN A 82 13.70 24.34 -1.99
C ASN A 82 12.70 23.50 -1.18
N LEU A 83 12.99 22.22 -0.94
CA LEU A 83 12.14 21.37 -0.09
C LEU A 83 12.03 21.91 1.34
N ARG A 84 13.13 22.39 1.93
CA ARG A 84 13.12 23.02 3.25
C ARG A 84 12.27 24.30 3.32
N ARG A 85 12.15 25.06 2.22
CA ARG A 85 11.32 26.27 2.13
C ARG A 85 9.84 25.96 1.91
N GLU A 86 9.53 25.01 1.05
CA GLU A 86 8.15 24.71 0.63
C GLU A 86 7.38 23.87 1.66
N VAL A 87 8.05 22.95 2.36
CA VAL A 87 7.38 22.04 3.32
C VAL A 87 6.70 22.77 4.48
N PRO A 88 7.31 23.77 5.15
CA PRO A 88 6.64 24.52 6.20
C PRO A 88 5.42 25.31 5.71
N LEU A 89 5.47 25.87 4.49
CA LEU A 89 4.36 26.62 3.90
C LEU A 89 3.18 25.70 3.53
N ALA A 90 3.47 24.53 2.97
CA ALA A 90 2.46 23.52 2.66
C ALA A 90 1.79 22.96 3.93
N LEU A 91 2.57 22.74 5.00
CA LEU A 91 2.04 22.32 6.30
C LEU A 91 1.17 23.42 6.93
N ARG A 92 1.59 24.70 6.86
CA ARG A 92 0.80 25.84 7.36
C ARG A 92 -0.51 26.07 6.61
N ARG A 93 -0.55 25.76 5.31
CA ARG A 93 -1.75 25.89 4.46
C ARG A 93 -2.74 24.75 4.68
N LYS A 94 -2.28 23.62 5.23
CA LYS A 94 -3.13 22.46 5.56
C LYS A 94 -3.79 22.58 6.95
N THR A 95 -3.23 23.37 7.87
CA THR A 95 -3.80 23.58 9.22
C THR A 95 -4.96 24.57 9.27
N SER A 96 -5.40 25.13 8.12
CA SER A 96 -6.46 26.15 8.10
C SER A 96 -7.79 25.68 7.54
N SER A 97 -7.94 24.40 7.16
CA SER A 97 -9.24 23.87 6.73
C SER A 97 -9.55 22.52 7.38
N GLY A 98 -10.13 22.59 8.59
CA GLY A 98 -11.05 21.57 9.10
C GLY A 98 -10.44 20.30 9.69
N MET A 99 -9.47 20.41 10.61
CA MET A 99 -9.01 19.26 11.42
C MET A 99 -8.85 19.55 12.93
N ASP A 100 -9.11 20.78 13.40
CA ASP A 100 -8.73 21.18 14.77
C ASP A 100 -9.63 20.67 15.89
N THR A 101 -10.89 20.29 15.62
CA THR A 101 -11.84 19.93 16.69
C THR A 101 -11.68 18.47 17.15
N GLU A 102 -11.46 17.56 16.20
CA GLU A 102 -11.34 16.12 16.46
C GLU A 102 -9.94 15.77 16.99
N ASP A 103 -8.88 16.34 16.39
CA ASP A 103 -7.50 16.12 16.86
C ASP A 103 -7.25 16.71 18.25
N ARG A 104 -7.88 17.84 18.58
CA ARG A 104 -7.80 18.41 19.94
C ARG A 104 -8.53 17.54 20.95
N SER A 105 -9.56 16.82 20.55
CA SER A 105 -10.29 15.88 21.40
C SER A 105 -9.48 14.59 21.61
N LEU A 106 -8.87 14.05 20.56
CA LEU A 106 -7.98 12.89 20.67
C LEU A 106 -6.72 13.19 21.49
N GLY A 107 -6.11 14.37 21.30
CA GLY A 107 -4.96 14.79 22.10
C GLY A 107 -5.29 14.87 23.60
N LYS A 108 -6.48 15.38 23.95
CA LYS A 108 -6.97 15.38 25.34
C LYS A 108 -7.21 13.96 25.85
N ALA A 109 -7.81 13.08 25.05
CA ALA A 109 -8.04 11.68 25.41
C ALA A 109 -6.73 10.95 25.73
N LEU A 110 -5.70 11.17 24.92
CA LEU A 110 -4.37 10.58 25.15
C LEU A 110 -3.70 11.11 26.41
N THR A 111 -3.85 12.40 26.72
CA THR A 111 -3.33 12.98 27.97
C THR A 111 -4.05 12.38 29.19
N VAL A 112 -5.37 12.30 29.17
CA VAL A 112 -6.17 11.68 30.25
C VAL A 112 -5.79 10.22 30.45
N LEU A 113 -5.62 9.46 29.36
CA LEU A 113 -5.19 8.06 29.42
C LEU A 113 -3.79 7.89 30.01
N LYS A 114 -2.86 8.79 29.67
CA LYS A 114 -1.50 8.79 30.26
C LYS A 114 -1.53 9.09 31.75
N ASP A 115 -2.29 10.09 32.18
CA ASP A 115 -2.42 10.46 33.60
C ASP A 115 -3.09 9.35 34.42
N MET A 116 -4.07 8.65 33.85
CA MET A 116 -4.68 7.50 34.53
C MET A 116 -3.73 6.31 34.63
N LYS A 117 -2.87 6.10 33.63
CA LYS A 117 -1.85 5.04 33.66
C LYS A 117 -0.76 5.33 34.69
N THR A 118 -0.31 6.58 34.81
CA THR A 118 0.67 6.97 35.83
C THR A 118 0.08 6.92 37.24
N ALA A 119 -1.23 7.14 37.38
CA ALA A 119 -1.96 6.96 38.64
C ALA A 119 -2.24 5.49 39.03
N GLY A 120 -1.81 4.51 38.23
CA GLY A 120 -1.95 3.09 38.55
C GLY A 120 -3.38 2.55 38.48
N ARG A 121 -4.29 3.23 37.77
CA ARG A 121 -5.68 2.76 37.62
C ARG A 121 -5.79 1.48 36.79
N THR A 122 -6.88 0.75 36.98
CA THR A 122 -7.14 -0.45 36.18
C THR A 122 -7.58 -0.08 34.76
N TRP A 123 -7.30 -0.96 33.80
CA TRP A 123 -7.69 -0.74 32.40
C TRP A 123 -9.22 -0.64 32.21
N GLN A 124 -10.00 -1.24 33.12
CA GLN A 124 -11.46 -1.21 33.08
C GLN A 124 -12.01 0.17 33.44
N GLU A 125 -11.41 0.83 34.44
CA GLU A 125 -11.74 2.22 34.79
C GLU A 125 -11.34 3.21 33.69
N MET A 126 -10.22 2.95 32.99
CA MET A 126 -9.82 3.77 31.84
C MET A 126 -10.79 3.64 30.68
N ALA A 127 -11.26 2.42 30.38
CA ALA A 127 -12.23 2.17 29.33
C ALA A 127 -13.56 2.89 29.60
N GLU A 128 -14.10 2.76 30.82
CA GLU A 128 -15.36 3.40 31.20
C GLU A 128 -15.27 4.93 31.14
N ARG A 129 -14.12 5.49 31.51
CA ARG A 129 -13.91 6.94 31.49
C ARG A 129 -13.78 7.49 30.07
N VAL A 130 -13.09 6.77 29.18
CA VAL A 130 -13.02 7.15 27.76
C VAL A 130 -14.38 7.02 27.07
N GLU A 131 -15.17 6.00 27.41
CA GLU A 131 -16.53 5.86 26.91
C GLU A 131 -17.41 7.02 27.38
N ARG A 132 -17.24 7.49 28.62
CA ARG A 132 -17.98 8.63 29.17
C ARG A 132 -17.55 9.99 28.59
N GLU A 133 -16.25 10.21 28.40
CA GLU A 133 -15.71 11.52 27.97
C GLU A 133 -15.65 11.68 26.45
N PHE A 134 -15.46 10.58 25.71
CA PHE A 134 -15.26 10.61 24.25
C PHE A 134 -16.28 9.75 23.48
N GLY A 135 -17.17 9.02 24.15
CA GLY A 135 -18.19 8.19 23.49
C GLY A 135 -17.62 7.00 22.72
N THR A 136 -16.33 6.70 22.88
CA THR A 136 -15.65 5.62 22.15
C THR A 136 -15.47 4.41 23.05
N ARG A 137 -15.96 3.25 22.58
CA ARG A 137 -15.74 1.97 23.26
C ARG A 137 -14.40 1.43 22.81
N LEU A 138 -13.42 1.44 23.70
CA LEU A 138 -12.08 0.92 23.43
C LEU A 138 -11.85 -0.36 24.23
N ASP A 139 -11.46 -1.43 23.54
CA ASP A 139 -11.02 -2.66 24.18
C ASP A 139 -9.70 -2.46 24.94
N LYS A 140 -9.47 -3.31 25.94
CA LYS A 140 -8.24 -3.30 26.75
C LYS A 140 -6.96 -3.33 25.91
N ASP A 141 -6.97 -4.06 24.80
CA ASP A 141 -5.79 -4.15 23.93
C ASP A 141 -5.63 -2.91 23.03
N GLN A 142 -6.73 -2.23 22.67
CA GLN A 142 -6.68 -0.93 22.01
C GLN A 142 -6.13 0.16 22.94
N LEU A 143 -6.55 0.16 24.21
CA LEU A 143 -6.02 1.07 25.23
C LEU A 143 -4.52 0.85 25.48
N LYS A 144 -4.07 -0.41 25.54
CA LYS A 144 -2.64 -0.71 25.64
C LYS A 144 -1.84 -0.23 24.44
N ALA A 145 -2.39 -0.33 23.23
CA ALA A 145 -1.73 0.12 22.01
C ALA A 145 -1.58 1.65 21.97
N LEU A 146 -2.57 2.40 22.46
CA LEU A 146 -2.57 3.87 22.49
C LEU A 146 -1.62 4.47 23.53
N VAL A 147 -1.33 3.75 24.61
CA VAL A 147 -0.46 4.21 25.71
C VAL A 147 0.87 3.46 25.75
N ARG A 148 1.28 2.83 24.64
CA ARG A 148 2.63 2.25 24.48
C ARG A 148 3.63 3.34 24.10
#